data_AF-A0A5N7JU71-F1
#
_entry.id   AF-A0A5N7JU71-F1
#
_cell.length_a   1.000
_cell.length_b   1.000
_cell.length_c   1.000
_cell.angle_alpha   90.00
_cell.angle_beta   90.00
_cell.angle_gamma   90.00
#
_symmetry.space_group_name_H-M   'P 1'
#
loop_
_entity.id
_entity.type
_entity.pdbx_description
1 polymer ?
#
loop_
_entity_poly.entity_id
_entity_poly.type
_entity_poly.pdbx_seq_one_letter_code
_entity_poly.pdbx_strand_id
1 'polypeptide(L)'
;MSSCPINNSARVIPVIPVQPLESVRAGNYSAPHKTTAEVTFVQHTPTLPRRSSVKAAGDETGAVSMLIALVNSLFTQMMTLVSDKKDQTLPLVPPQPKPQPKVQPKVQPKVQPQVTPGVLPEPFKPGSDATIAGLSDKRNGAKPANIWSGFRQGPDGNCVTVSAIKAAMHKFGQSPTDIYKDVKKDGTGYRVTMRDDVVVTLSDRELVDGARGAKFVGQDKGMLKDAQFLFAVSAKRAHMENNDRTAGKSFNAAVRSLNDGEDESGPGEGFKRLGLQKHMRTVSVRDLANGMVGMCNRTGHSVAVINGHEELWGREGRSPTRGNAIALI
;
A
#
# COMPACT_ATOMS: atom_id res chain seq x y z
N MET A 1 -39.42 20.05 -63.65
CA MET A 1 -38.47 19.09 -64.24
C MET A 1 -37.11 19.31 -63.57
N SER A 2 -36.69 18.43 -62.67
CA SER A 2 -35.27 18.28 -62.34
C SER A 2 -35.09 16.97 -61.59
N SER A 3 -34.34 16.08 -62.21
CA SER A 3 -34.16 14.68 -61.86
C SER A 3 -33.05 14.53 -60.82
N CYS A 4 -33.26 13.66 -59.81
CA CYS A 4 -32.16 13.08 -59.04
C CYS A 4 -31.36 12.10 -59.92
N PRO A 5 -30.11 11.78 -59.55
CA PRO A 5 -29.97 10.45 -58.95
C PRO A 5 -29.06 10.40 -57.72
N ILE A 6 -29.47 9.49 -56.83
CA ILE A 6 -28.79 9.01 -55.64
C ILE A 6 -27.73 7.99 -56.09
N ASN A 7 -26.45 8.23 -55.79
CA ASN A 7 -25.40 7.23 -55.97
C ASN A 7 -25.30 6.38 -54.68
N ASN A 8 -25.77 5.14 -54.78
CA ASN A 8 -25.64 4.10 -53.77
C ASN A 8 -24.44 3.21 -54.11
N SER A 9 -23.33 3.37 -53.39
CA SER A 9 -22.13 2.53 -53.57
C SER A 9 -22.13 1.41 -52.53
N ALA A 10 -22.64 0.25 -52.92
CA ALA A 10 -22.59 -0.98 -52.12
C ALA A 10 -21.13 -1.48 -52.03
N ARG A 11 -20.60 -1.57 -50.81
CA ARG A 11 -19.28 -2.15 -50.53
C ARG A 11 -19.45 -3.66 -50.34
N VAL A 12 -18.93 -4.44 -51.28
CA VAL A 12 -18.87 -5.91 -51.23
C VAL A 12 -17.89 -6.33 -50.12
N ILE A 13 -18.37 -7.08 -49.14
CA ILE A 13 -17.56 -7.71 -48.08
C ILE A 13 -17.24 -9.14 -48.56
N PRO A 14 -15.98 -9.58 -48.59
CA PRO A 14 -15.66 -10.96 -48.93
C PRO A 14 -16.08 -11.92 -47.80
N VAL A 15 -16.88 -12.92 -48.15
CA VAL A 15 -17.30 -14.04 -47.31
C VAL A 15 -16.13 -15.02 -47.18
N ILE A 16 -15.65 -15.26 -45.97
CA ILE A 16 -14.64 -16.28 -45.66
C ILE A 16 -15.37 -17.63 -45.45
N PRO A 17 -14.98 -18.72 -46.13
CA PRO A 17 -15.60 -20.04 -45.94
C PRO A 17 -15.26 -20.64 -44.57
N VAL A 18 -16.28 -21.16 -43.88
CA VAL A 18 -16.17 -21.94 -42.64
C VAL A 18 -15.82 -23.39 -43.01
N GLN A 19 -14.74 -23.94 -42.45
CA GLN A 19 -14.40 -25.37 -42.53
C GLN A 19 -14.84 -26.12 -41.26
N PRO A 20 -15.21 -27.41 -41.34
CA PRO A 20 -15.86 -28.13 -40.23
C PRO A 20 -14.90 -28.60 -39.15
N LEU A 21 -15.46 -28.72 -37.95
CA LEU A 21 -14.84 -29.14 -36.70
C LEU A 21 -14.49 -30.65 -36.74
N GLU A 22 -13.21 -31.00 -36.70
CA GLU A 22 -12.77 -32.35 -36.34
C GLU A 22 -12.13 -32.38 -34.95
N SER A 23 -12.49 -33.43 -34.23
CA SER A 23 -12.22 -33.71 -32.82
C SER A 23 -10.73 -33.82 -32.49
N VAL A 24 -10.27 -33.14 -31.44
CA VAL A 24 -8.99 -33.45 -30.80
C VAL A 24 -9.21 -33.76 -29.33
N ARG A 25 -8.80 -35.00 -29.03
CA ARG A 25 -8.81 -35.75 -27.78
C ARG A 25 -7.81 -35.15 -26.76
N ALA A 26 -8.18 -35.20 -25.49
CA ALA A 26 -7.35 -34.82 -24.36
C ALA A 26 -6.04 -35.63 -24.29
N GLY A 27 -4.92 -34.92 -24.11
CA GLY A 27 -3.60 -35.49 -23.84
C GLY A 27 -2.93 -34.72 -22.70
N ASN A 28 -2.67 -35.42 -21.60
CA ASN A 28 -1.96 -34.93 -20.41
C ASN A 28 -0.52 -34.53 -20.76
N TYR A 29 -0.06 -33.38 -20.26
CA TYR A 29 1.36 -33.02 -20.25
C TYR A 29 1.86 -32.86 -18.81
N SER A 30 2.74 -33.80 -18.43
CA SER A 30 3.60 -33.73 -17.25
C SER A 30 4.75 -32.74 -17.46
N ALA A 31 5.14 -32.07 -16.38
CA ALA A 31 6.26 -31.15 -16.31
C ALA A 31 7.62 -31.83 -16.55
N PRO A 32 8.63 -31.15 -17.15
CA PRO A 32 9.97 -31.71 -17.21
C PRO A 32 10.84 -31.28 -16.02
N HIS A 33 11.58 -32.28 -15.54
CA HIS A 33 12.69 -32.20 -14.59
C HIS A 33 13.83 -31.30 -15.09
N LYS A 34 14.50 -30.63 -14.14
CA LYS A 34 15.78 -29.93 -14.33
C LYS A 34 16.92 -30.96 -14.40
N THR A 35 17.75 -30.87 -15.44
CA THR A 35 19.04 -31.55 -15.53
C THR A 35 20.15 -30.50 -15.59
N THR A 36 21.11 -30.64 -14.68
CA THR A 36 22.35 -29.89 -14.55
C THR A 36 23.30 -30.25 -15.71
N ALA A 37 23.90 -29.27 -16.36
CA ALA A 37 25.03 -29.49 -17.27
C ALA A 37 26.08 -28.39 -17.10
N GLU A 38 27.33 -28.82 -17.11
CA GLU A 38 28.56 -28.13 -16.74
C GLU A 38 28.92 -26.95 -17.65
N VAL A 39 29.62 -25.99 -17.04
CA VAL A 39 30.20 -24.80 -17.66
C VAL A 39 31.58 -25.17 -18.21
N THR A 40 31.83 -24.90 -19.49
CA THR A 40 33.19 -24.82 -20.05
C THR A 40 33.42 -23.43 -20.63
N PHE A 41 34.50 -22.80 -20.15
CA PHE A 41 34.96 -21.45 -20.47
C PHE A 41 35.74 -21.45 -21.79
N VAL A 42 35.43 -20.55 -22.72
CA VAL A 42 36.38 -20.07 -23.73
C VAL A 42 36.17 -18.55 -23.91
N GLN A 43 37.20 -17.79 -23.55
CA GLN A 43 37.34 -16.34 -23.78
C GLN A 43 37.50 -16.06 -25.26
N HIS A 44 37.01 -14.93 -25.80
CA HIS A 44 37.63 -14.11 -26.86
C HIS A 44 36.99 -12.70 -26.88
N THR A 45 37.81 -11.66 -27.05
CA THR A 45 37.48 -10.22 -27.23
C THR A 45 38.40 -9.65 -28.32
N PRO A 46 38.21 -8.42 -28.84
CA PRO A 46 37.01 -7.71 -29.31
C PRO A 46 37.22 -7.11 -30.73
N THR A 47 36.19 -6.51 -31.36
CA THR A 47 36.40 -5.53 -32.46
C THR A 47 35.20 -4.58 -32.62
N LEU A 48 35.49 -3.27 -32.72
CA LEU A 48 34.56 -2.18 -33.05
C LEU A 48 34.63 -1.84 -34.55
N PRO A 49 33.59 -1.19 -35.11
CA PRO A 49 33.86 0.15 -35.65
C PRO A 49 32.75 1.22 -35.44
N ARG A 50 33.23 2.40 -35.02
CA ARG A 50 32.98 3.80 -35.41
C ARG A 50 31.66 4.25 -36.13
N ARG A 51 30.85 4.97 -35.35
CA ARG A 51 30.23 6.33 -35.51
C ARG A 51 29.90 6.89 -36.91
N SER A 52 28.62 7.24 -37.10
CA SER A 52 28.20 8.47 -37.79
C SER A 52 27.00 9.12 -37.07
N SER A 53 27.00 10.46 -37.08
CA SER A 53 26.18 11.42 -36.33
C SER A 53 24.81 11.68 -36.96
N VAL A 54 23.81 12.10 -36.16
CA VAL A 54 23.06 13.39 -36.30
C VAL A 54 21.94 13.52 -35.23
N LYS A 55 21.89 14.73 -34.63
CA LYS A 55 20.80 15.44 -33.91
C LYS A 55 20.46 15.11 -32.44
N ALA A 56 20.91 16.05 -31.60
CA ALA A 56 20.39 16.57 -30.34
C ALA A 56 19.07 15.99 -29.79
N ALA A 57 19.18 15.38 -28.61
CA ALA A 57 18.12 15.28 -27.61
C ALA A 57 18.75 15.67 -26.26
N GLY A 58 18.05 16.52 -25.51
CA GLY A 58 18.53 17.13 -24.27
C GLY A 58 19.02 16.12 -23.23
N ASP A 59 20.09 16.52 -22.56
CA ASP A 59 20.77 15.78 -21.50
C ASP A 59 19.91 15.73 -20.22
N GLU A 60 18.90 14.86 -20.21
CA GLU A 60 18.17 14.52 -18.98
C GLU A 60 19.00 13.62 -18.05
N THR A 61 20.04 12.96 -18.58
CA THR A 61 20.99 12.16 -17.81
C THR A 61 21.82 13.02 -16.85
N GLY A 62 22.26 14.20 -17.26
CA GLY A 62 22.96 15.16 -16.40
C GLY A 62 22.08 15.69 -15.27
N ALA A 63 20.80 15.97 -15.54
CA ALA A 63 19.85 16.45 -14.53
C ALA A 63 19.48 15.36 -13.51
N VAL A 64 19.29 14.12 -13.96
CA VAL A 64 19.04 12.97 -13.07
C VAL A 64 20.28 12.63 -12.26
N SER A 65 21.48 12.68 -12.85
CA SER A 65 22.74 12.50 -12.11
C SER A 65 22.98 13.63 -11.10
N MET A 66 22.61 14.87 -11.40
CA MET A 66 22.64 15.98 -10.43
C MET A 66 21.61 15.79 -9.30
N LEU A 67 20.42 15.25 -9.60
CA LEU A 67 19.41 14.96 -8.57
C LEU A 67 19.84 13.81 -7.65
N ILE A 68 20.48 12.78 -8.21
CA ILE A 68 21.07 11.67 -7.44
C ILE A 68 22.26 12.18 -6.60
N ALA A 69 23.09 13.07 -7.15
CA ALA A 69 24.18 13.70 -6.40
C ALA A 69 23.66 14.60 -5.27
N LEU A 70 22.57 15.33 -5.48
CA LEU A 70 21.87 16.14 -4.47
C LEU A 70 21.31 15.27 -3.34
N VAL A 71 20.69 14.14 -3.66
CA VAL A 71 20.18 13.19 -2.66
C VAL A 71 21.35 12.56 -1.89
N ASN A 72 22.41 12.14 -2.57
CA ASN A 72 23.59 11.57 -1.90
C ASN A 72 24.33 12.60 -1.04
N SER A 73 24.41 13.87 -1.48
CA SER A 73 25.01 14.97 -0.72
C SER A 73 24.20 15.30 0.54
N LEU A 74 22.87 15.29 0.45
CA LEU A 74 21.98 15.42 1.60
C LEU A 74 22.15 14.24 2.59
N PHE A 75 22.37 13.02 2.08
CA PHE A 75 22.69 11.85 2.88
C PHE A 75 24.06 11.94 3.57
N THR A 76 25.10 12.43 2.89
CA THR A 76 26.44 12.58 3.48
C THR A 76 26.45 13.66 4.57
N GLN A 77 25.79 14.80 4.35
CA GLN A 77 25.69 15.86 5.35
C GLN A 77 24.93 15.41 6.61
N MET A 78 23.90 14.57 6.46
CA MET A 78 23.20 13.95 7.59
C MET A 78 24.07 12.94 8.35
N MET A 79 24.91 12.16 7.66
CA MET A 79 25.82 11.22 8.33
C MET A 79 26.95 11.95 9.06
N THR A 80 27.51 13.02 8.50
CA THR A 80 28.55 13.83 9.19
C THR A 80 28.00 14.53 10.42
N LEU A 81 26.75 15.02 10.39
CA LEU A 81 26.07 15.62 11.55
C LEU A 81 25.75 14.61 12.66
N VAL A 82 25.67 13.31 12.33
CA VAL A 82 25.39 12.22 13.29
C VAL A 82 26.67 11.52 13.76
N SER A 83 27.75 11.55 12.98
CA SER A 83 29.05 10.98 13.35
C SER A 83 29.87 11.87 14.30
N ASP A 84 29.57 13.16 14.43
CA ASP A 84 30.33 14.10 15.29
C ASP A 84 30.00 14.03 16.78
N LYS A 85 29.31 12.97 17.23
CA LYS A 85 29.06 12.71 18.66
C LYS A 85 29.37 11.28 19.06
N LYS A 86 30.63 10.89 18.93
CA LYS A 86 31.24 9.84 19.76
C LYS A 86 32.71 10.16 20.01
N ASP A 87 33.02 10.63 21.22
CA ASP A 87 33.84 9.83 22.14
C ASP A 87 33.94 10.43 23.56
N GLN A 88 34.21 9.52 24.52
CA GLN A 88 34.54 9.68 25.95
C GLN A 88 33.32 9.82 26.90
N THR A 89 33.07 8.98 27.93
CA THR A 89 33.88 8.00 28.69
C THR A 89 32.93 7.18 29.61
N LEU A 90 33.24 5.92 29.92
CA LEU A 90 32.67 5.12 31.04
C LEU A 90 33.68 5.15 32.24
N PRO A 91 33.38 4.67 33.47
CA PRO A 91 32.11 4.31 34.10
C PRO A 91 31.93 4.92 35.52
N LEU A 92 30.70 5.19 35.97
CA LEU A 92 30.41 5.33 37.41
C LEU A 92 29.20 4.47 37.79
N VAL A 93 29.48 3.50 38.66
CA VAL A 93 28.51 2.63 39.34
C VAL A 93 27.54 3.52 40.14
N PRO A 94 26.20 3.40 39.97
CA PRO A 94 25.27 4.09 40.84
C PRO A 94 25.13 3.36 42.20
N PRO A 95 25.19 4.06 43.33
CA PRO A 95 24.96 3.46 44.64
C PRO A 95 23.49 3.05 44.82
N GLN A 96 23.28 1.92 45.52
CA GLN A 96 21.96 1.39 45.84
C GLN A 96 21.11 2.38 46.66
N PRO A 97 19.78 2.47 46.43
CA PRO A 97 18.90 3.32 47.23
C PRO A 97 18.70 2.76 48.64
N LYS A 98 18.92 3.58 49.67
CA LYS A 98 18.51 3.30 51.06
C LYS A 98 16.96 3.33 51.18
N PRO A 99 16.35 2.55 52.09
CA PRO A 99 14.90 2.47 52.21
C PRO A 99 14.30 3.79 52.75
N GLN A 100 13.33 4.36 52.03
CA GLN A 100 12.52 5.47 52.52
C GLN A 100 11.28 4.98 53.30
N PRO A 101 10.81 5.73 54.32
CA PRO A 101 9.65 5.36 55.12
C PRO A 101 8.35 5.35 54.30
N LYS A 102 7.49 4.37 54.58
CA LYS A 102 6.16 4.21 53.94
C LYS A 102 5.27 5.42 54.22
N VAL A 103 5.00 6.23 53.18
CA VAL A 103 3.93 7.23 53.19
C VAL A 103 2.63 6.55 52.78
N GLN A 104 1.62 6.65 53.63
CA GLN A 104 0.28 6.08 53.40
C GLN A 104 -0.41 6.79 52.20
N PRO A 105 -1.19 6.08 51.36
CA PRO A 105 -1.90 6.71 50.26
C PRO A 105 -3.03 7.62 50.76
N LYS A 106 -2.99 8.91 50.39
CA LYS A 106 -4.16 9.79 50.45
C LYS A 106 -5.18 9.34 49.40
N VAL A 107 -6.39 9.03 49.85
CA VAL A 107 -7.56 8.71 49.03
C VAL A 107 -7.88 9.89 48.11
N GLN A 108 -7.85 9.66 46.79
CA GLN A 108 -8.38 10.59 45.79
C GLN A 108 -9.90 10.39 45.67
N PRO A 109 -10.73 11.46 45.59
CA PRO A 109 -12.16 11.31 45.37
C PRO A 109 -12.44 10.68 44.00
N LYS A 110 -13.24 9.61 44.01
CA LYS A 110 -13.73 8.88 42.84
C LYS A 110 -14.73 9.77 42.09
N VAL A 111 -14.31 10.41 40.99
CA VAL A 111 -15.24 11.09 40.08
C VAL A 111 -16.02 10.02 39.32
N GLN A 112 -17.30 9.90 39.63
CA GLN A 112 -18.25 9.08 38.88
C GLN A 112 -18.47 9.70 37.48
N PRO A 113 -18.51 8.91 36.40
CA PRO A 113 -18.92 9.43 35.09
C PRO A 113 -20.38 9.87 35.14
N GLN A 114 -20.62 11.17 34.96
CA GLN A 114 -21.97 11.68 34.73
C GLN A 114 -22.49 11.15 33.39
N VAL A 115 -23.59 10.41 33.46
CA VAL A 115 -24.36 9.93 32.31
C VAL A 115 -25.02 11.13 31.66
N THR A 116 -24.57 11.53 30.47
CA THR A 116 -25.28 12.49 29.62
C THR A 116 -26.15 11.73 28.62
N PRO A 117 -27.47 12.00 28.53
CA PRO A 117 -28.34 11.34 27.56
C PRO A 117 -28.06 11.77 26.12
N GLY A 118 -27.82 10.79 25.25
CA GLY A 118 -28.21 10.77 23.83
C GLY A 118 -27.94 12.01 22.98
N VAL A 119 -26.68 12.25 22.62
CA VAL A 119 -26.36 12.97 21.38
C VAL A 119 -25.99 11.91 20.35
N LEU A 120 -26.78 11.80 19.28
CA LEU A 120 -26.43 11.05 18.08
C LEU A 120 -24.98 11.44 17.68
N PRO A 121 -24.07 10.50 17.34
CA PRO A 121 -22.74 10.91 16.93
C PRO A 121 -22.86 11.82 15.71
N GLU A 122 -22.40 13.07 15.84
CA GLU A 122 -22.33 13.99 14.73
C GLU A 122 -21.52 13.36 13.58
N PRO A 123 -21.86 13.63 12.31
CA PRO A 123 -21.01 13.27 11.19
C PRO A 123 -19.64 13.95 11.36
N PHE A 124 -18.66 13.15 11.75
CA PHE A 124 -17.30 13.58 12.02
C PHE A 124 -16.66 14.16 10.74
N LYS A 125 -16.24 15.43 10.79
CA LYS A 125 -15.33 16.02 9.82
C LYS A 125 -13.88 15.70 10.23
N PRO A 126 -13.12 14.90 9.47
CA PRO A 126 -11.68 14.77 9.69
C PRO A 126 -11.04 16.16 9.65
N GLY A 127 -10.12 16.45 10.57
CA GLY A 127 -9.43 17.75 10.63
C GLY A 127 -8.77 18.06 9.28
N SER A 128 -9.41 18.92 8.50
CA SER A 128 -9.35 18.84 7.04
C SER A 128 -8.32 19.71 6.34
N ASP A 129 -7.75 20.72 7.03
CA ASP A 129 -7.12 21.83 6.29
C ASP A 129 -5.61 21.97 6.55
N ALA A 130 -5.05 21.23 7.51
CA ALA A 130 -3.61 21.29 7.76
C ALA A 130 -2.84 20.45 6.73
N THR A 131 -1.86 21.07 6.05
CA THR A 131 -0.85 20.35 5.29
C THR A 131 -0.03 19.49 6.24
N ILE A 132 -0.06 18.17 6.04
CA ILE A 132 0.74 17.23 6.82
C ILE A 132 1.97 16.90 6.00
N ALA A 133 3.15 17.28 6.50
CA ALA A 133 4.42 16.98 5.86
C ALA A 133 4.52 15.47 5.57
N GLY A 134 4.91 15.12 4.35
CA GLY A 134 5.06 13.73 3.91
C GLY A 134 3.82 13.08 3.29
N LEU A 135 2.64 13.72 3.33
CA LEU A 135 1.43 13.25 2.65
C LEU A 135 1.19 14.01 1.33
N SER A 136 0.16 13.60 0.57
CA SER A 136 -0.36 14.41 -0.54
C SER A 136 -1.17 15.60 -0.04
N ASP A 137 -1.59 16.48 -0.96
CA ASP A 137 -2.49 17.60 -0.69
C ASP A 137 -3.98 17.26 -0.87
N LYS A 138 -4.31 16.00 -1.18
CA LYS A 138 -5.71 15.54 -1.28
C LYS A 138 -6.35 15.60 0.10
N ARG A 139 -7.56 16.15 0.20
CA ARG A 139 -8.31 16.26 1.47
C ARG A 139 -9.79 16.14 1.18
N ASN A 140 -10.59 16.11 2.25
CA ASN A 140 -12.05 16.22 2.17
C ASN A 140 -12.68 15.13 1.30
N GLY A 141 -12.14 13.92 1.38
CA GLY A 141 -12.63 12.76 0.64
C GLY A 141 -12.27 12.78 -0.86
N ALA A 142 -11.36 13.66 -1.29
CA ALA A 142 -10.93 13.73 -2.67
C ALA A 142 -10.43 12.36 -3.16
N LYS A 143 -11.06 11.85 -4.22
CA LYS A 143 -10.76 10.53 -4.75
C LYS A 143 -9.40 10.52 -5.47
N PRO A 144 -8.75 9.34 -5.51
CA PRO A 144 -7.61 9.12 -6.39
C PRO A 144 -8.01 9.38 -7.84
N ALA A 145 -7.18 10.13 -8.57
CA ALA A 145 -7.42 10.36 -10.00
C ALA A 145 -7.30 9.07 -10.82
N ASN A 146 -6.45 8.14 -10.35
CA ASN A 146 -6.21 6.85 -10.98
C ASN A 146 -5.93 5.79 -9.91
N ILE A 147 -6.99 5.16 -9.39
CA ILE A 147 -6.89 4.13 -8.35
C ILE A 147 -6.20 2.85 -8.84
N TRP A 148 -6.24 2.60 -10.15
CA TRP A 148 -5.65 1.43 -10.78
C TRP A 148 -4.14 1.56 -10.82
N SER A 149 -3.57 2.47 -11.61
CA SER A 149 -2.11 2.54 -11.83
C SER A 149 -1.39 3.66 -11.08
N GLY A 150 -2.09 4.48 -10.28
CA GLY A 150 -1.47 5.53 -9.46
C GLY A 150 -0.39 4.97 -8.51
N PHE A 151 -0.70 3.86 -7.84
CA PHE A 151 0.28 2.95 -7.24
C PHE A 151 -0.17 1.49 -7.38
N ARG A 152 0.77 0.56 -7.26
CA ARG A 152 0.51 -0.88 -7.20
C ARG A 152 1.52 -1.58 -6.28
N GLN A 153 1.25 -2.85 -5.97
CA GLN A 153 2.24 -3.72 -5.35
C GLN A 153 3.54 -3.78 -6.17
N GLY A 154 4.66 -3.94 -5.48
CA GLY A 154 5.94 -4.31 -6.08
C GLY A 154 6.02 -5.83 -6.28
N PRO A 155 7.09 -6.50 -5.79
CA PRO A 155 7.15 -7.96 -5.78
C PRO A 155 5.95 -8.60 -5.07
N ASP A 156 5.70 -9.88 -5.34
CA ASP A 156 4.62 -10.63 -4.71
C ASP A 156 4.73 -10.62 -3.17
N GLY A 157 3.58 -10.67 -2.48
CA GLY A 157 3.50 -10.88 -1.03
C GLY A 157 2.68 -9.86 -0.24
N ASN A 158 2.35 -8.68 -0.77
CA ASN A 158 1.60 -7.64 -0.04
C ASN A 158 0.18 -7.35 -0.57
N CYS A 159 -0.39 -8.30 -1.32
CA CYS A 159 -1.67 -8.14 -2.01
C CYS A 159 -2.83 -7.77 -1.06
N VAL A 160 -2.89 -8.35 0.14
CA VAL A 160 -3.88 -8.01 1.18
C VAL A 160 -3.80 -6.53 1.54
N THR A 161 -2.59 -6.05 1.84
CA THR A 161 -2.38 -4.68 2.30
C THR A 161 -2.67 -3.68 1.18
N VAL A 162 -2.22 -3.95 -0.04
CA VAL A 162 -2.50 -3.11 -1.22
C VAL A 162 -3.99 -3.04 -1.51
N SER A 163 -4.67 -4.19 -1.50
CA SER A 163 -6.09 -4.27 -1.73
C SER A 163 -6.89 -3.47 -0.71
N ALA A 164 -6.54 -3.60 0.58
CA ALA A 164 -7.18 -2.85 1.65
C ALA A 164 -6.98 -1.34 1.48
N ILE A 165 -5.74 -0.91 1.18
CA ILE A 165 -5.41 0.51 0.97
C ILE A 165 -6.20 1.07 -0.21
N LYS A 166 -6.25 0.37 -1.35
CA LYS A 166 -6.97 0.86 -2.54
C LYS A 166 -8.47 0.96 -2.30
N ALA A 167 -9.07 -0.07 -1.71
CA ALA A 167 -10.49 -0.02 -1.37
C ALA A 167 -10.80 1.11 -0.37
N ALA A 168 -9.96 1.32 0.65
CA ALA A 168 -10.11 2.42 1.60
C ALA A 168 -9.95 3.80 0.93
N MET A 169 -8.93 3.97 0.08
CA MET A 169 -8.70 5.21 -0.67
C MET A 169 -9.88 5.54 -1.58
N HIS A 170 -10.47 4.53 -2.22
CA HIS A 170 -11.64 4.73 -3.07
C HIS A 170 -12.89 5.02 -2.24
N LYS A 171 -13.13 4.29 -1.15
CA LYS A 171 -14.33 4.46 -0.30
C LYS A 171 -14.32 5.81 0.42
N PHE A 172 -13.24 6.16 1.11
CA PHE A 172 -13.21 7.31 2.01
C PHE A 172 -12.55 8.54 1.38
N GLY A 173 -11.49 8.36 0.61
CA GLY A 173 -10.69 9.44 0.01
C GLY A 173 -9.22 9.02 -0.04
N GLN A 174 -8.43 9.61 -0.94
CA GLN A 174 -7.05 9.18 -1.15
C GLN A 174 -6.18 9.36 0.10
N SER A 175 -6.39 10.44 0.85
CA SER A 175 -5.47 10.81 1.91
C SER A 175 -5.66 9.96 3.17
N PRO A 176 -4.58 9.67 3.93
CA PRO A 176 -4.72 9.06 5.25
C PRO A 176 -5.65 9.82 6.19
N THR A 177 -5.77 11.15 6.03
CA THR A 177 -6.70 11.98 6.80
C THR A 177 -8.18 11.72 6.46
N ASP A 178 -8.46 11.16 5.28
CA ASP A 178 -9.84 10.79 4.89
C ASP A 178 -10.19 9.39 5.44
N ILE A 179 -9.19 8.53 5.64
CA ILE A 179 -9.36 7.14 6.07
C ILE A 179 -9.37 7.00 7.59
N TYR A 180 -8.49 7.69 8.31
CA TYR A 180 -8.44 7.63 9.78
C TYR A 180 -9.34 8.68 10.45
N LYS A 181 -9.59 8.55 11.76
CA LYS A 181 -10.26 9.60 12.53
C LYS A 181 -9.35 10.82 12.68
N ASP A 182 -8.08 10.60 13.01
CA ASP A 182 -7.14 11.70 13.22
C ASP A 182 -5.73 11.29 12.80
N VAL A 183 -5.00 12.24 12.20
CA VAL A 183 -3.58 12.09 11.86
C VAL A 183 -2.89 13.38 12.26
N LYS A 184 -2.04 13.30 13.28
CA LYS A 184 -1.30 14.46 13.80
C LYS A 184 0.19 14.20 13.73
N LYS A 185 0.95 15.18 13.27
CA LYS A 185 2.40 15.21 13.49
C LYS A 185 2.66 15.44 14.98
N ASP A 186 3.49 14.61 15.59
CA ASP A 186 3.82 14.65 17.02
C ASP A 186 5.34 14.53 17.16
N GLY A 187 6.03 15.67 17.25
CA GLY A 187 7.49 15.74 17.31
C GLY A 187 8.18 14.97 16.17
N THR A 188 8.91 13.92 16.52
CA THR A 188 9.66 13.05 15.60
C THR A 188 8.82 11.92 15.01
N GLY A 189 7.52 12.13 14.81
CA GLY A 189 6.61 11.09 14.35
C GLY A 189 5.19 11.57 14.13
N TYR A 190 4.26 10.62 14.15
CA TYR A 190 2.83 10.81 13.93
C TYR A 190 2.02 10.04 14.97
N ARG A 191 0.95 10.66 15.43
CA ARG A 191 -0.13 10.00 16.18
C ARG A 191 -1.32 9.83 15.26
N VAL A 192 -1.81 8.60 15.14
CA VAL A 192 -2.94 8.24 14.28
C VAL A 192 -4.03 7.62 15.14
N THR A 193 -5.22 8.20 15.11
CA THR A 193 -6.42 7.62 15.72
C THR A 193 -7.23 6.96 14.63
N MET A 194 -7.39 5.64 14.71
CA MET A 194 -8.08 4.82 13.72
C MET A 194 -9.60 4.84 13.91
N ARG A 195 -10.37 4.40 12.89
CA ARG A 195 -11.84 4.38 12.98
C ARG A 195 -12.38 3.35 13.97
N ASP A 196 -11.62 2.31 14.28
CA ASP A 196 -11.90 1.34 15.33
C ASP A 196 -11.49 1.81 16.76
N ASP A 197 -11.06 3.07 16.90
CA ASP A 197 -10.63 3.73 18.14
C ASP A 197 -9.24 3.37 18.64
N VAL A 198 -8.49 2.53 17.92
CA VAL A 198 -7.10 2.27 18.26
C VAL A 198 -6.21 3.45 17.89
N VAL A 199 -5.28 3.77 18.78
CA VAL A 199 -4.27 4.81 18.57
C VAL A 199 -2.93 4.17 18.25
N VAL A 200 -2.35 4.57 17.12
CA VAL A 200 -1.02 4.18 16.66
C VAL A 200 -0.08 5.37 16.76
N THR A 201 1.12 5.16 17.29
CA THR A 201 2.21 6.15 17.24
C THR A 201 3.33 5.63 16.34
N LEU A 202 3.62 6.36 15.27
CA LEU A 202 4.61 6.03 14.26
C LEU A 202 5.77 7.01 14.34
N SER A 203 6.99 6.54 14.59
CA SER A 203 8.17 7.42 14.50
C SER A 203 8.53 7.72 13.05
N ASP A 204 9.29 8.80 12.82
CA ASP A 204 9.79 9.14 11.48
C ASP A 204 10.65 8.01 10.90
N ARG A 205 11.41 7.32 11.75
CA ARG A 205 12.18 6.13 11.33
C ARG A 205 11.26 4.98 10.89
N GLU A 206 10.23 4.68 11.65
CA GLU A 206 9.25 3.64 11.29
C GLU A 206 8.49 4.01 10.02
N LEU A 207 8.20 5.29 9.78
CA LEU A 207 7.62 5.74 8.52
C LEU A 207 8.57 5.48 7.34
N VAL A 208 9.85 5.80 7.47
CA VAL A 208 10.86 5.53 6.43
C VAL A 208 11.02 4.02 6.19
N ASP A 209 11.15 3.23 7.25
CA ASP A 209 11.30 1.79 7.17
C ASP A 209 10.04 1.13 6.57
N GLY A 210 8.86 1.59 6.96
CA GLY A 210 7.58 1.15 6.42
C GLY A 210 7.39 1.54 4.96
N ALA A 211 7.72 2.77 4.57
CA ALA A 211 7.61 3.24 3.18
C ALA A 211 8.53 2.44 2.24
N ARG A 212 9.75 2.14 2.68
CA ARG A 212 10.68 1.26 1.95
C ARG A 212 10.16 -0.18 1.92
N GLY A 213 9.69 -0.66 3.06
CA GLY A 213 9.16 -2.01 3.25
C GLY A 213 7.88 -2.29 2.47
N ALA A 214 7.09 -1.27 2.15
CA ALA A 214 5.90 -1.40 1.34
C ALA A 214 6.21 -1.92 -0.07
N LYS A 215 7.41 -1.62 -0.60
CA LYS A 215 7.83 -1.97 -1.98
C LYS A 215 6.84 -1.51 -3.06
N PHE A 216 5.98 -0.54 -2.77
CA PHE A 216 4.99 -0.03 -3.73
C PHE A 216 5.69 0.72 -4.86
N VAL A 217 5.10 0.63 -6.05
CA VAL A 217 5.57 1.34 -7.25
C VAL A 217 4.42 2.14 -7.86
N GLY A 218 4.71 3.36 -8.31
CA GLY A 218 3.67 4.26 -8.79
C GLY A 218 4.23 5.54 -9.43
N GLN A 219 3.48 6.06 -10.41
CA GLN A 219 3.78 7.33 -11.06
C GLN A 219 3.14 8.51 -10.31
N ASP A 220 2.00 8.31 -9.68
CA ASP A 220 1.38 9.31 -8.80
C ASP A 220 2.15 9.36 -7.48
N LYS A 221 3.07 10.33 -7.38
CA LYS A 221 3.92 10.50 -6.19
C LYS A 221 3.13 10.92 -4.95
N GLY A 222 2.00 11.61 -5.11
CA GLY A 222 1.12 11.97 -3.99
C GLY A 222 0.45 10.72 -3.43
N MET A 223 -0.21 9.96 -4.29
CA MET A 223 -0.88 8.72 -3.92
C MET A 223 0.09 7.66 -3.38
N LEU A 224 1.29 7.56 -3.96
CA LEU A 224 2.32 6.64 -3.47
C LEU A 224 2.76 6.98 -2.04
N LYS A 225 2.96 8.27 -1.73
CA LYS A 225 3.27 8.72 -0.36
C LYS A 225 2.14 8.38 0.63
N ASP A 226 0.90 8.65 0.24
CA ASP A 226 -0.28 8.31 1.04
C ASP A 226 -0.37 6.80 1.31
N ALA A 227 -0.16 5.97 0.27
CA ALA A 227 -0.19 4.52 0.37
C ALA A 227 0.94 3.97 1.27
N GLN A 228 2.15 4.52 1.13
CA GLN A 228 3.29 4.15 1.99
C GLN A 228 3.05 4.50 3.46
N PHE A 229 2.41 5.64 3.74
CA PHE A 229 2.01 6.00 5.09
C PHE A 229 0.99 5.00 5.65
N LEU A 230 -0.06 4.67 4.89
CA LEU A 230 -1.08 3.68 5.29
C LEU A 230 -0.46 2.29 5.54
N PHE A 231 0.52 1.90 4.71
CA PHE A 231 1.28 0.67 4.93
C PHE A 231 2.06 0.72 6.24
N ALA A 232 2.78 1.81 6.53
CA ALA A 232 3.56 1.95 7.76
C ALA A 232 2.66 1.90 9.02
N VAL A 233 1.49 2.54 8.96
CA VAL A 233 0.49 2.46 10.03
C VAL A 233 -0.06 1.04 10.20
N SER A 234 -0.35 0.35 9.09
CA SER A 234 -0.77 -1.06 9.08
C SER A 234 0.29 -1.98 9.70
N ALA A 235 1.57 -1.78 9.36
CA ALA A 235 2.69 -2.50 9.95
C ALA A 235 2.83 -2.21 11.45
N LYS A 236 2.62 -0.96 11.88
CA LYS A 236 2.66 -0.61 13.30
C LYS A 236 1.52 -1.27 14.08
N ARG A 237 0.32 -1.37 13.48
CA ARG A 237 -0.81 -2.10 14.05
C ARG A 237 -0.50 -3.59 14.17
N ALA A 238 0.03 -4.20 13.11
CA ALA A 238 0.48 -5.59 13.11
C ALA A 238 1.55 -5.88 14.17
N HIS A 239 2.49 -4.94 14.37
CA HIS A 239 3.49 -5.02 15.45
C HIS A 239 2.83 -5.03 16.83
N MET A 240 1.88 -4.12 17.09
CA MET A 240 1.17 -4.03 18.37
C MET A 240 0.32 -5.28 18.69
N GLU A 241 -0.29 -5.87 17.67
CA GLU A 241 -1.20 -7.01 17.80
C GLU A 241 -0.50 -8.36 17.62
N ASN A 242 0.80 -8.36 17.37
CA ASN A 242 1.59 -9.55 17.10
C ASN A 242 1.01 -10.41 15.96
N ASN A 243 0.75 -9.78 14.81
CA ASN A 243 0.35 -10.45 13.56
C ASN A 243 1.22 -11.69 13.28
N ASP A 244 0.57 -12.76 12.84
CA ASP A 244 1.17 -14.08 12.58
C ASP A 244 2.02 -14.63 13.74
N ARG A 245 1.75 -14.16 14.96
CA ARG A 245 2.48 -14.50 16.19
C ARG A 245 3.98 -14.14 16.13
N THR A 246 4.42 -13.38 15.13
CA THR A 246 5.83 -13.02 14.93
C THR A 246 6.07 -11.53 14.76
N ALA A 247 5.07 -10.74 14.33
CA ALA A 247 5.21 -9.30 14.11
C ALA A 247 5.54 -8.53 15.40
N GLY A 248 5.16 -9.06 16.56
CA GLY A 248 5.44 -8.49 17.89
C GLY A 248 6.93 -8.41 18.25
N LYS A 249 7.80 -9.10 17.50
CA LYS A 249 9.25 -9.12 17.76
C LYS A 249 9.92 -7.77 17.47
N SER A 250 9.44 -7.05 16.46
CA SER A 250 9.95 -5.73 16.06
C SER A 250 9.09 -5.13 14.95
N PHE A 251 9.16 -3.81 14.75
CA PHE A 251 8.51 -3.16 13.61
C PHE A 251 8.93 -3.78 12.26
N ASN A 252 10.21 -4.12 12.09
CA ASN A 252 10.69 -4.79 10.87
C ASN A 252 10.15 -6.21 10.72
N ALA A 253 9.83 -6.92 11.81
CA ALA A 253 9.14 -8.20 11.73
C ALA A 253 7.70 -8.01 11.22
N ALA A 254 7.01 -6.98 11.70
CA ALA A 254 5.68 -6.64 11.19
C ALA A 254 5.71 -6.23 9.71
N VAL A 255 6.67 -5.41 9.28
CA VAL A 255 6.86 -5.08 7.86
C VAL A 255 7.06 -6.35 7.01
N ARG A 256 7.77 -7.35 7.53
CA ARG A 256 7.98 -8.62 6.81
C ARG A 256 6.70 -9.45 6.73
N SER A 257 5.92 -9.55 7.81
CA SER A 257 4.67 -10.32 7.80
C SER A 257 3.72 -9.76 6.74
N LEU A 258 3.59 -8.44 6.67
CA LEU A 258 2.78 -7.75 5.65
C LEU A 258 3.20 -7.97 4.18
N ASN A 259 4.33 -8.65 3.94
CA ASN A 259 4.93 -8.91 2.64
C ASN A 259 5.17 -10.41 2.37
N ASP A 260 4.67 -11.33 3.18
CA ASP A 260 4.93 -12.77 3.03
C ASP A 260 3.83 -13.56 2.28
N GLY A 261 2.79 -12.87 1.80
CA GLY A 261 1.67 -13.47 1.07
C GLY A 261 0.44 -13.75 1.92
N GLU A 262 0.33 -13.17 3.12
CA GLU A 262 -0.77 -13.37 4.09
C GLU A 262 -2.15 -13.65 3.44
N ASP A 263 -2.79 -14.74 3.86
CA ASP A 263 -4.26 -14.93 3.89
C ASP A 263 -4.61 -16.02 4.94
N GLU A 264 -3.90 -16.04 6.08
CA GLU A 264 -3.88 -17.20 6.98
C GLU A 264 -4.95 -17.19 8.10
N SER A 265 -5.55 -16.04 8.41
CA SER A 265 -6.39 -15.88 9.62
C SER A 265 -7.86 -15.52 9.36
N GLY A 266 -8.22 -15.14 8.12
CA GLY A 266 -9.60 -14.86 7.70
C GLY A 266 -9.77 -13.58 6.87
N PRO A 267 -10.90 -13.44 6.15
CA PRO A 267 -11.08 -12.36 5.19
C PRO A 267 -11.14 -10.98 5.86
N GLY A 268 -10.63 -9.95 5.18
CA GLY A 268 -10.68 -8.55 5.63
C GLY A 268 -9.60 -8.16 6.64
N GLU A 269 -8.57 -8.97 6.86
CA GLU A 269 -7.45 -8.65 7.74
C GLU A 269 -6.79 -7.30 7.43
N GLY A 270 -6.53 -7.01 6.15
CA GLY A 270 -5.98 -5.71 5.75
C GLY A 270 -6.84 -4.52 6.18
N PHE A 271 -8.18 -4.65 6.16
CA PHE A 271 -9.08 -3.63 6.70
C PHE A 271 -8.99 -3.50 8.21
N LYS A 272 -8.87 -4.61 8.95
CA LYS A 272 -8.65 -4.58 10.40
C LYS A 272 -7.35 -3.87 10.75
N ARG A 273 -6.25 -4.13 10.04
CA ARG A 273 -4.97 -3.45 10.25
C ARG A 273 -5.01 -1.95 9.91
N LEU A 274 -5.90 -1.55 9.00
CA LEU A 274 -6.22 -0.13 8.74
C LEU A 274 -7.24 0.45 9.75
N GLY A 275 -7.64 -0.31 10.77
CA GLY A 275 -8.59 0.12 11.79
C GLY A 275 -10.00 0.35 11.28
N LEU A 276 -10.41 -0.42 10.26
CA LEU A 276 -11.73 -0.36 9.63
C LEU A 276 -12.67 -1.47 10.09
N GLN A 277 -12.37 -2.15 11.21
CA GLN A 277 -13.17 -3.28 11.69
C GLN A 277 -14.65 -2.94 11.89
N LYS A 278 -14.95 -1.73 12.36
CA LYS A 278 -16.32 -1.22 12.56
C LYS A 278 -16.97 -0.70 11.27
N HIS A 279 -16.23 -0.67 10.16
CA HIS A 279 -16.62 -0.11 8.87
C HIS A 279 -16.49 -1.14 7.74
N MET A 280 -16.59 -2.42 8.08
CA MET A 280 -16.57 -3.50 7.11
C MET A 280 -17.60 -4.57 7.48
N ARG A 281 -18.08 -5.30 6.48
CA ARG A 281 -18.94 -6.47 6.69
C ARG A 281 -18.70 -7.53 5.62
N THR A 282 -18.95 -8.77 5.96
CA THR A 282 -19.03 -9.85 4.98
C THR A 282 -20.24 -9.63 4.06
N VAL A 283 -20.02 -9.82 2.76
CA VAL A 283 -21.05 -9.70 1.72
C VAL A 283 -20.95 -10.88 0.76
N SER A 284 -21.88 -10.98 -0.18
CA SER A 284 -21.70 -11.90 -1.31
C SER A 284 -20.71 -11.31 -2.32
N VAL A 285 -20.03 -12.17 -3.09
CA VAL A 285 -19.21 -11.72 -4.22
C VAL A 285 -20.04 -10.94 -5.24
N ARG A 286 -21.33 -11.27 -5.37
CA ARG A 286 -22.27 -10.57 -6.24
C ARG A 286 -22.49 -9.12 -5.79
N ASP A 287 -22.50 -8.85 -4.49
CA ASP A 287 -22.62 -7.47 -4.00
C ASP A 287 -21.42 -6.62 -4.40
N LEU A 288 -20.20 -7.20 -4.33
CA LEU A 288 -18.99 -6.52 -4.84
C LEU A 288 -19.06 -6.33 -6.36
N ALA A 289 -19.49 -7.36 -7.11
CA ALA A 289 -19.68 -7.26 -8.56
C ALA A 289 -20.73 -6.21 -8.95
N ASN A 290 -21.74 -5.98 -8.11
CA ASN A 290 -22.76 -4.95 -8.28
C ASN A 290 -22.31 -3.55 -7.84
N GLY A 291 -21.03 -3.36 -7.50
CA GLY A 291 -20.45 -2.04 -7.24
C GLY A 291 -20.16 -1.73 -5.78
N MET A 292 -20.40 -2.64 -4.83
CA MET A 292 -19.88 -2.44 -3.48
C MET A 292 -18.35 -2.44 -3.49
N VAL A 293 -17.76 -1.49 -2.76
CA VAL A 293 -16.30 -1.33 -2.66
C VAL A 293 -15.79 -2.23 -1.54
N GLY A 294 -14.76 -3.01 -1.81
CA GLY A 294 -14.31 -4.00 -0.84
C GLY A 294 -13.09 -4.79 -1.27
N MET A 295 -12.94 -5.95 -0.67
CA MET A 295 -11.92 -6.94 -0.99
C MET A 295 -12.56 -8.28 -1.28
N CYS A 296 -11.98 -9.01 -2.22
CA CYS A 296 -12.28 -10.40 -2.47
C CYS A 296 -11.04 -11.25 -2.18
N ASN A 297 -11.12 -12.10 -1.16
CA ASN A 297 -10.03 -12.95 -0.69
C ASN A 297 -10.17 -14.36 -1.27
N ARG A 298 -9.04 -14.95 -1.67
CA ARG A 298 -8.86 -16.30 -2.18
C ARG A 298 -7.56 -16.83 -1.60
N THR A 299 -7.41 -18.15 -1.50
CA THR A 299 -6.18 -18.78 -1.01
C THR A 299 -4.93 -18.16 -1.67
N GLY A 300 -4.12 -17.47 -0.84
CA GLY A 300 -2.87 -16.82 -1.25
C GLY A 300 -3.03 -15.57 -2.13
N HIS A 301 -4.23 -15.02 -2.27
CA HIS A 301 -4.47 -13.84 -3.11
C HIS A 301 -5.68 -13.01 -2.68
N SER A 302 -5.45 -11.73 -2.41
CA SER A 302 -6.49 -10.75 -2.17
C SER A 302 -6.46 -9.66 -3.23
N VAL A 303 -7.64 -9.25 -3.68
CA VAL A 303 -7.83 -8.14 -4.62
C VAL A 303 -8.79 -7.11 -4.04
N ALA A 304 -8.54 -5.83 -4.31
CA ALA A 304 -9.58 -4.82 -4.13
C ALA A 304 -10.65 -5.03 -5.21
N VAL A 305 -11.91 -4.78 -4.86
CA VAL A 305 -13.00 -4.66 -5.82
C VAL A 305 -13.55 -3.25 -5.76
N ILE A 306 -13.53 -2.57 -6.90
CA ILE A 306 -13.89 -1.16 -7.04
C ILE A 306 -14.78 -1.05 -8.28
N ASN A 307 -15.96 -0.43 -8.14
CA ASN A 307 -16.95 -0.30 -9.22
C ASN A 307 -17.32 -1.64 -9.89
N GLY A 308 -17.28 -2.74 -9.15
CA GLY A 308 -17.57 -4.07 -9.70
C GLY A 308 -16.41 -4.73 -10.44
N HIS A 309 -15.20 -4.18 -10.39
CA HIS A 309 -14.00 -4.71 -11.05
C HIS A 309 -12.88 -4.99 -10.07
N GLU A 310 -12.17 -6.10 -10.27
CA GLU A 310 -10.99 -6.45 -9.48
C GLU A 310 -9.79 -5.56 -9.83
N GLU A 311 -9.01 -5.18 -8.82
CA GLU A 311 -7.73 -4.52 -9.02
C GLU A 311 -6.62 -5.57 -9.16
N LEU A 312 -5.99 -5.62 -10.34
CA LEU A 312 -5.00 -6.63 -10.70
C LEU A 312 -3.67 -5.98 -11.09
N TRP A 313 -2.73 -5.93 -10.15
CA TRP A 313 -1.36 -5.43 -10.35
C TRP A 313 -1.28 -4.05 -11.04
N GLY A 314 -2.14 -3.13 -10.63
CA GLY A 314 -2.20 -1.78 -11.16
C GLY A 314 -3.16 -1.60 -12.35
N ARG A 315 -3.97 -2.61 -12.67
CA ARG A 315 -4.91 -2.61 -13.80
C ARG A 315 -6.32 -2.92 -13.34
N GLU A 316 -7.28 -2.41 -14.11
CA GLU A 316 -8.68 -2.79 -13.96
C GLU A 316 -8.89 -4.19 -14.56
N GLY A 317 -9.43 -5.08 -13.74
CA GLY A 317 -9.71 -6.47 -14.07
C GLY A 317 -11.16 -6.71 -14.45
N ARG A 318 -11.57 -7.97 -14.33
CA ARG A 318 -12.96 -8.40 -14.53
C ARG A 318 -13.73 -8.32 -13.21
N SER A 319 -15.04 -8.47 -13.31
CA SER A 319 -15.89 -8.59 -12.12
C SER A 319 -15.57 -9.86 -11.32
N PRO A 320 -15.61 -9.79 -9.99
CA PRO A 320 -15.34 -10.95 -9.16
C PRO A 320 -16.47 -11.97 -9.29
N THR A 321 -16.11 -13.25 -9.37
CA THR A 321 -17.07 -14.36 -9.52
C THR A 321 -17.02 -15.37 -8.36
N ARG A 322 -15.96 -15.35 -7.55
CA ARG A 322 -15.76 -16.24 -6.40
C ARG A 322 -14.80 -15.65 -5.37
N GLY A 323 -14.86 -16.15 -4.14
CA GLY A 323 -13.97 -15.78 -3.03
C GLY A 323 -14.75 -15.34 -1.80
N ASN A 324 -14.03 -15.05 -0.72
CA ASN A 324 -14.61 -14.46 0.49
C ASN A 324 -14.67 -12.94 0.31
N ALA A 325 -15.87 -12.37 0.33
CA ALA A 325 -16.09 -10.97 0.02
C ALA A 325 -16.34 -10.14 1.28
N ILE A 326 -15.56 -9.08 1.46
CA ILE A 326 -15.73 -8.09 2.53
C ILE A 326 -15.94 -6.72 1.88
N ALA A 327 -17.03 -6.04 2.19
CA ALA A 327 -17.31 -4.68 1.71
C ALA A 327 -17.07 -3.65 2.82
N LEU A 328 -16.65 -2.45 2.41
CA LEU A 328 -16.58 -1.28 3.27
C LEU A 328 -17.96 -0.59 3.35
N ILE A 329 -18.42 -0.28 4.56
CA ILE A 329 -19.71 0.38 4.83
C ILE A 329 -19.54 1.85 5.17
#